data_AF-A0A2W6Z718-F1
#
_entry.id   AF-A0A2W6Z718-F1
#
_cell.length_a   1.000
_cell.length_b   1.000
_cell.length_c   1.000
_cell.angle_alpha   90.00
_cell.angle_beta   90.00
_cell.angle_gamma   90.00
#
_symmetry.space_group_name_H-M   'P 1'
#
loop_
_entity.id
_entity.type
_entity.pdbx_description
1 polymer ?
#
loop_
_entity_poly.entity_id
_entity_poly.type
_entity_poly.pdbx_seq_one_letter_code
_entity_poly.pdbx_strand_id
1 'polypeptide(L)' 'MAPFETDIHIEMVINLDDAADDHRRVVAEWWCCDQAQGGWFRSVNKLARTVRFSFESDHDAIAFWLAN' A
#
# COMPACT_ATOMS: atom_id res chain seq x y z
N MET A 1 -8.93 5.96 -13.08
CA MET A 1 -9.47 6.98 -12.16
C MET A 1 -9.26 6.45 -10.75
N ALA A 2 -8.67 7.24 -9.85
CA ALA A 2 -8.51 6.81 -8.46
C ALA A 2 -9.90 6.72 -7.80
N PRO A 3 -10.14 5.78 -6.87
CA PRO A 3 -11.43 5.66 -6.18
C PRO A 3 -11.79 6.92 -5.38
N PHE A 4 -10.79 7.65 -4.91
CA PHE A 4 -10.90 8.94 -4.22
C PHE A 4 -9.59 9.74 -4.39
N GLU A 5 -9.64 11.03 -4.10
CA GLU A 5 -8.46 11.89 -4.03
C GLU A 5 -7.88 11.87 -2.61
N THR A 6 -6.57 11.66 -2.49
CA THR A 6 -5.85 11.72 -1.21
C THR A 6 -4.39 12.06 -1.46
N ASP A 7 -3.80 12.83 -0.55
CA ASP A 7 -2.36 13.06 -0.49
C ASP A 7 -1.67 12.09 0.49
N ILE A 8 -2.44 11.28 1.23
CA ILE A 8 -1.95 10.35 2.24
C ILE A 8 -1.58 9.03 1.56
N HIS A 9 -0.28 8.82 1.39
CA HIS A 9 0.21 7.61 0.75
C HIS A 9 1.56 7.15 1.29
N ILE A 10 1.76 5.83 1.23
CA ILE A 10 2.99 5.17 1.64
C ILE A 10 3.52 4.40 0.43
N GLU A 11 4.78 4.62 0.11
CA GLU A 11 5.47 3.97 -0.99
C GLU A 11 6.39 2.87 -0.50
N MET A 12 6.26 1.70 -1.11
CA MET A 12 7.14 0.56 -0.88
C MET A 12 7.91 0.27 -2.17
N VAL A 13 9.23 0.20 -2.06
CA VAL A 13 10.07 -0.32 -3.15
C VAL A 13 9.96 -1.84 -3.14
N ILE A 14 9.47 -2.42 -4.23
CA ILE A 14 9.19 -3.85 -4.35
C ILE A 14 9.68 -4.32 -5.71
N ASN A 15 10.59 -5.29 -5.71
CA ASN A 15 10.96 -6.04 -6.90
C ASN A 15 9.95 -7.17 -7.15
N LEU A 16 9.02 -6.97 -8.09
CA LEU A 16 7.99 -7.98 -8.42
C LEU A 16 8.55 -9.28 -9.00
N ASP A 17 9.80 -9.28 -9.46
CA ASP A 17 10.49 -10.47 -9.95
C ASP A 17 11.14 -11.27 -8.80
N ASP A 18 11.16 -10.73 -7.58
CA ASP A 18 11.67 -11.39 -6.38
C ASP A 18 10.49 -11.89 -5.53
N ALA A 19 10.47 -13.19 -5.24
CA ALA A 19 9.36 -13.82 -4.54
C ALA A 19 9.19 -13.33 -3.09
N ALA A 20 10.26 -12.91 -2.42
CA ALA A 20 10.17 -12.39 -1.06
C ALA A 20 9.58 -10.97 -1.06
N ASP A 21 9.97 -10.14 -2.00
CA ASP A 21 9.39 -8.81 -2.20
C ASP A 21 7.92 -8.88 -2.63
N ASP A 22 7.56 -9.80 -3.54
CA ASP A 22 6.16 -10.01 -3.90
C ASP A 22 5.34 -10.51 -2.70
N HIS A 23 5.91 -11.37 -1.86
CA HIS A 23 5.26 -11.78 -0.63
C HIS A 23 5.03 -10.61 0.32
N ARG A 24 6.00 -9.70 0.49
CA ARG A 24 5.82 -8.47 1.29
C ARG A 24 4.70 -7.59 0.76
N ARG A 25 4.60 -7.43 -0.57
CA ARG A 25 3.47 -6.71 -1.20
C ARG A 25 2.14 -7.34 -0.82
N VAL A 26 2.04 -8.67 -0.91
CA VAL A 26 0.81 -9.41 -0.59
C VAL A 26 0.47 -9.22 0.89
N VAL A 27 1.42 -9.36 1.81
CA VAL A 27 1.16 -9.16 3.25
C VAL A 27 0.68 -7.74 3.54
N ALA A 28 1.30 -6.72 2.95
CA ALA A 28 0.84 -5.35 3.05
C ALA A 28 -0.61 -5.17 2.57
N GLU A 29 -0.97 -5.75 1.41
CA GLU A 29 -2.33 -5.72 0.90
C GLU A 29 -3.33 -6.43 1.82
N TRP A 30 -2.94 -7.57 2.37
CA TRP A 30 -3.75 -8.31 3.34
C TRP A 30 -4.00 -7.50 4.60
N TRP A 31 -2.98 -6.81 5.11
CA TRP A 31 -3.16 -5.89 6.23
C TRP A 31 -4.22 -4.84 5.91
N CYS A 32 -4.19 -4.21 4.72
CA CYS A 32 -5.18 -3.21 4.36
C CYS A 32 -6.60 -3.79 4.28
N CYS A 33 -6.76 -5.02 3.79
CA CYS A 33 -8.06 -5.70 3.75
C CYS A 33 -8.64 -5.98 5.15
N ASP A 34 -7.78 -6.28 6.12
CA ASP A 34 -8.20 -6.79 7.44
C ASP A 34 -8.26 -5.68 8.51
N GLN A 35 -7.38 -4.67 8.41
CA GLN A 35 -7.14 -3.70 9.49
C GLN A 35 -7.54 -2.25 9.13
N ALA A 36 -7.57 -1.88 7.85
CA ALA A 36 -7.94 -0.52 7.47
C ALA A 36 -9.43 -0.27 7.78
N GLN A 37 -9.74 0.86 8.41
CA GLN A 37 -11.12 1.21 8.77
C GLN A 37 -11.80 2.07 7.70
N GLY A 38 -11.02 2.87 6.96
CA GLY A 38 -11.47 3.71 5.86
C GLY A 38 -11.19 3.13 4.48
N GLY A 39 -11.49 3.92 3.45
CA GLY A 39 -11.15 3.56 2.08
C GLY A 39 -9.64 3.53 1.86
N TRP A 40 -9.19 2.55 1.08
CA TRP A 40 -7.81 2.47 0.61
C TRP A 40 -7.77 1.97 -0.84
N PHE A 41 -6.70 2.30 -1.53
CA PHE A 41 -6.39 1.69 -2.83
C PHE A 41 -4.89 1.61 -3.01
N ARG A 42 -4.48 0.78 -3.98
CA ARG A 42 -3.07 0.65 -4.36
C ARG A 42 -2.85 1.05 -5.81
N SER A 43 -1.63 1.47 -6.10
CA SER A 43 -1.12 1.64 -7.45
C SER A 43 0.28 1.05 -7.56
N VAL A 44 0.60 0.49 -8.73
CA VAL A 44 1.88 -0.18 -8.97
C VAL A 44 2.60 0.52 -10.12
N ASN A 45 3.77 1.08 -9.83
CA ASN A 45 4.69 1.59 -10.84
C ASN A 45 5.76 0.54 -11.12
N LYS A 46 5.59 -0.23 -12.21
CA LYS A 46 6.52 -1.29 -12.59
C LYS A 46 7.90 -0.77 -13.01
N LEU A 47 7.97 0.41 -13.62
CA LEU A 47 9.24 1.01 -14.07
C LEU A 47 10.08 1.47 -12.88
N ALA A 48 9.45 2.08 -11.90
CA ALA A 48 10.10 2.52 -10.67
C ALA A 48 10.18 1.43 -9.59
N ARG A 49 9.63 0.24 -9.86
CA ARG A 49 9.53 -0.89 -8.90
C ARG A 49 8.95 -0.45 -7.57
N THR A 50 7.85 0.30 -7.63
CA THR A 50 7.23 0.91 -6.46
C THR A 50 5.76 0.55 -6.39
N VAL A 51 5.29 0.19 -5.21
CA VAL A 51 3.87 0.04 -4.89
C VAL A 51 3.50 1.17 -3.94
N ARG A 52 2.49 1.95 -4.32
CA ARG A 52 1.96 3.03 -3.50
C ARG A 52 0.61 2.60 -2.94
N PHE A 53 0.49 2.64 -1.62
CA PHE A 53 -0.77 2.47 -0.89
C PHE A 53 -1.29 3.85 -0.51
N SER A 54 -2.54 4.13 -0.84
CA SER A 54 -3.22 5.40 -0.62
C SER A 54 -4.40 5.21 0.31
N PHE A 55 -4.56 6.09 1.29
CA PHE A 55 -5.54 5.96 2.37
C PHE A 55 -6.43 7.20 2.47
N GLU A 56 -7.69 7.04 2.85
CA GLU A 56 -8.57 8.17 3.20
C GLU A 56 -8.25 8.77 4.57
N SER A 57 -7.66 7.97 5.47
CA SER A 57 -7.46 8.29 6.87
C SER A 57 -5.96 8.28 7.24
N ASP A 58 -5.50 9.34 7.90
CA ASP A 58 -4.15 9.41 8.47
C ASP A 58 -3.92 8.31 9.50
N HIS A 59 -4.97 7.93 10.25
CA HIS A 59 -4.88 6.86 11.25
C HIS A 59 -4.53 5.51 10.60
N ASP A 60 -5.18 5.19 9.47
CA ASP A 60 -4.92 3.95 8.75
C ASP A 60 -3.53 3.97 8.11
N ALA A 61 -3.09 5.11 7.57
CA ALA A 61 -1.75 5.25 7.04
C ALA A 61 -0.67 5.07 8.12
N ILE A 62 -0.84 5.69 9.29
CA ILE A 62 0.10 5.53 10.41
C ILE A 62 0.12 4.08 10.90
N ALA A 63 -1.05 3.46 11.06
CA ALA A 63 -1.14 2.07 11.48
C ALA A 63 -0.50 1.11 10.45
N PHE A 64 -0.70 1.36 9.15
CA PHE A 64 -0.07 0.61 8.07
C PHE A 64 1.44 0.73 8.12
N TRP A 65 1.96 1.96 8.29
CA TRP A 65 3.39 2.24 8.37
C TRP A 65 4.06 1.54 9.56
N LEU A 66 3.38 1.46 10.71
CA LEU A 66 3.92 0.78 11.89
C LEU A 66 3.91 -0.75 11.76
N ALA A 67 3.08 -1.30 10.88
CA ALA A 67 2.94 -2.73 10.67
C ALA A 67 3.88 -3.31 9.59
N ASN A 68 4.51 -2.48 8.77
CA ASN A 68 5.30 -2.88 7.58
C ASN A 68 6.71 -2.28 7.56
#